data_AF-D0NXZ0-F1
#
_entry.id   AF-D0NXZ0-F1
#
_cell.length_a   1.000
_cell.length_b   1.000
_cell.length_c   1.000
_cell.angle_alpha   90.00
_cell.angle_beta   90.00
_cell.angle_gamma   90.00
#
_symmetry.space_group_name_H-M   'P 1'
#
loop_
_entity.id
_entity.type
_entity.pdbx_description
1 polymer ?
#
loop_
_entity_poly.entity_id
_entity_poly.type
_entity_poly.pdbx_seq_one_letter_code
_entity_poly.pdbx_strand_id
1 'polypeptide(L)'
;MHSALFSCSTLALITSLVSSERADSMIKSRSGLSPWVDVDTPESALNVTSSRGDTWTLVMSDEFNVPGRNFTPGSDHMWTALEMPDGVNAALEYYSFNMTDTVTESDGRGVFRIKIMEEDNITYTVWNTYAKPAGFETHHMYYRAGMVQSWNKFCFQGGRMEVVAQLPATTSSSNPDMGDIKGRVKTNSFYPTWPGIWLLGNLGRALFSQSTSRMWPWSYDECDEKFESSQRISACDGNPGSGLNAHQGRGAPEIDLLEGGGVAISTSIQVAPGMPDKFRIIAPTDDKSPFCVFTAECTTIGANFPGIPAKAYEARDYESWYQGLRSNKKCSSPLGAEEPKSKVMEPFEYQMDALSANWPVQLAAYTSYVKYQVEWVMGSQGYIRWMVEDIVIFEIPAESVENVPQDAAKSNPKKLMLEEPMYVIFNVALSTSWGTTPPNPGSPCRGDGSNAQHNAICDGFPMFMKIDYIRIYQDLSSNSTMAIGCDPSTHPTKQWIEDHIDEYETTENKWIEVHGGANCKTDNDFITSLVGAFVIVLLVFVVYKIMDQRSKKAMVGAGITQPAILSKIEMDDIPRSNKSQSGSEDKVV
;
A
#
# COMPACT_ATOMS: atom_id res chain seq x y z
N MET A 1 11.37 -64.25 3.54
CA MET A 1 10.12 -64.12 4.31
C MET A 1 10.48 -63.58 5.70
N HIS A 2 11.08 -62.38 5.80
CA HIS A 2 10.45 -61.11 6.20
C HIS A 2 9.11 -61.20 6.94
N SER A 3 9.13 -60.88 8.24
CA SER A 3 8.09 -60.14 8.98
C SER A 3 8.59 -59.85 10.39
N ALA A 4 9.26 -58.70 10.57
CA ALA A 4 9.54 -58.12 11.88
C ALA A 4 8.65 -56.89 12.03
N LEU A 5 7.72 -56.98 12.99
CA LEU A 5 6.93 -55.88 13.50
C LEU A 5 7.85 -54.87 14.19
N PHE A 6 8.11 -53.73 13.54
CA PHE A 6 8.63 -52.53 14.18
C PHE A 6 8.05 -51.29 13.50
N SER A 7 7.66 -50.32 14.33
CA SER A 7 7.30 -48.94 14.01
C SER A 7 5.82 -48.65 13.68
N CYS A 8 5.05 -48.37 14.72
CA CYS A 8 3.85 -47.55 14.63
C CYS A 8 3.78 -46.64 15.88
N SER A 9 4.79 -45.78 16.08
CA SER A 9 4.78 -44.78 17.16
C SER A 9 5.70 -43.57 16.91
N THR A 10 5.90 -43.17 15.66
CA THR A 10 6.61 -41.92 15.31
C THR A 10 6.09 -41.35 13.99
N LEU A 11 4.80 -41.00 13.94
CA LEU A 11 4.26 -40.18 12.86
C LEU A 11 2.97 -39.49 13.31
N ALA A 12 3.06 -38.66 14.35
CA ALA A 12 1.93 -37.87 14.84
C ALA A 12 2.36 -36.50 15.38
N LEU A 13 3.48 -35.94 14.88
CA LEU A 13 3.99 -34.65 15.35
C LEU A 13 4.53 -33.72 14.25
N ILE A 14 4.12 -33.88 12.98
CA ILE A 14 4.50 -32.95 11.88
C ILE A 14 3.29 -32.61 10.98
N THR A 15 2.08 -32.55 11.55
CA THR A 15 0.93 -31.94 10.86
C THR A 15 0.15 -31.09 11.85
N SER A 16 0.82 -30.07 12.37
CA SER A 16 0.18 -28.81 12.71
C SER A 16 0.77 -27.76 11.76
N LEU A 17 0.44 -27.89 10.46
CA LEU A 17 0.36 -26.73 9.60
C LEU A 17 -0.76 -25.89 10.22
N VAL A 18 -0.37 -24.96 11.08
CA VAL A 18 -1.31 -23.99 11.62
C VAL A 18 -1.66 -23.08 10.46
N SER A 19 -2.89 -23.21 10.01
CA SER A 19 -3.60 -22.26 9.18
C SER A 19 -3.25 -20.84 9.61
N SER A 20 -2.86 -20.01 8.63
CA SER A 20 -2.64 -18.56 8.73
C SER A 20 -3.95 -17.80 9.03
N GLU A 21 -4.78 -18.28 9.95
CA GLU A 21 -6.09 -17.69 10.24
C GLU A 21 -6.01 -16.57 11.31
N ARG A 22 -4.79 -16.17 11.69
CA ARG A 22 -4.39 -14.94 12.42
C ARG A 22 -2.95 -15.16 12.88
N ALA A 23 -1.96 -14.61 12.18
CA ALA A 23 -0.56 -14.63 12.64
C ALA A 23 -0.42 -14.10 14.10
N ASP A 24 -1.33 -13.21 14.51
CA ASP A 24 -1.37 -12.60 15.84
C ASP A 24 -2.04 -13.45 16.93
N SER A 25 -2.73 -14.55 16.58
CA SER A 25 -3.40 -15.40 17.58
C SER A 25 -2.43 -16.12 18.52
N MET A 26 -1.14 -16.18 18.18
CA MET A 26 -0.16 -16.96 18.93
C MET A 26 1.03 -16.16 19.50
N ILE A 27 1.11 -14.84 19.28
CA ILE A 27 2.33 -14.11 19.60
C ILE A 27 2.02 -12.70 20.15
N LYS A 28 1.87 -12.61 21.47
CA LYS A 28 1.89 -11.32 22.20
C LYS A 28 3.23 -11.18 22.91
N SER A 29 3.73 -9.95 22.99
CA SER A 29 4.85 -9.63 23.87
C SER A 29 4.47 -9.91 25.34
N ARG A 30 5.46 -9.96 26.25
CA ARG A 30 5.16 -10.06 27.69
C ARG A 30 4.47 -8.81 28.23
N SER A 31 4.65 -7.65 27.57
CA SER A 31 3.90 -6.43 27.87
C SER A 31 2.47 -6.45 27.36
N GLY A 32 2.10 -7.44 26.54
CA GLY A 32 0.75 -7.59 25.98
C GLY A 32 0.53 -6.79 24.70
N LEU A 33 1.56 -6.14 24.17
CA LEU A 33 1.54 -5.44 22.89
C LEU A 33 1.50 -6.44 21.72
N SER A 34 0.79 -6.05 20.66
CA SER A 34 0.75 -6.79 19.40
C SER A 34 2.07 -6.60 18.63
N PRO A 35 2.47 -7.53 17.74
CA PRO A 35 3.74 -7.45 17.03
C PRO A 35 3.93 -6.19 16.18
N TRP A 36 2.83 -5.61 15.70
CA TRP A 36 2.83 -4.46 14.78
C TRP A 36 2.42 -3.14 15.43
N VAL A 37 2.26 -3.12 16.76
CA VAL A 37 1.86 -1.93 17.50
C VAL A 37 3.09 -1.22 18.05
N ASP A 38 3.28 0.03 17.65
CA ASP A 38 4.35 0.89 18.17
C ASP A 38 4.21 1.06 19.69
N VAL A 39 5.32 0.87 20.41
CA VAL A 39 5.41 1.04 21.87
C VAL A 39 5.16 2.48 22.35
N ASP A 40 5.20 3.46 21.45
CA ASP A 40 4.82 4.84 21.72
C ASP A 40 3.32 5.12 21.56
N THR A 41 2.55 4.15 21.05
CA THR A 41 1.10 4.29 20.91
C THR A 41 0.44 4.48 22.27
N PRO A 42 -0.37 5.54 22.48
CA PRO A 42 -1.01 5.77 23.76
C PRO A 42 -2.08 4.70 24.05
N GLU A 43 -2.21 4.28 25.31
CA GLU A 43 -3.20 3.27 25.74
C GLU A 43 -4.63 3.61 25.32
N SER A 44 -4.97 4.91 25.30
CA SER A 44 -6.28 5.41 24.87
C SER A 44 -6.60 5.11 23.40
N ALA A 45 -5.59 4.82 22.58
CA ALA A 45 -5.72 4.53 21.16
C ALA A 45 -5.74 3.01 20.87
N LEU A 46 -5.73 2.14 21.89
CA LEU A 46 -5.74 0.68 21.67
C LEU A 46 -7.09 0.13 21.20
N ASN A 47 -8.17 0.90 21.34
CA ASN A 47 -9.49 0.52 20.85
C ASN A 47 -10.18 1.73 20.24
N VAL A 48 -11.04 1.48 19.26
CA VAL A 48 -11.87 2.49 18.61
C VAL A 48 -13.30 1.98 18.47
N THR A 49 -14.27 2.87 18.51
CA THR A 49 -15.64 2.57 18.11
C THR A 49 -15.79 2.81 16.61
N SER A 50 -16.17 1.79 15.86
CA SER A 50 -16.47 1.89 14.44
C SER A 50 -17.65 2.83 14.20
N SER A 51 -17.80 3.30 12.97
CA SER A 51 -18.91 4.17 12.58
C SER A 51 -20.28 3.49 12.65
N ARG A 52 -20.34 2.20 13.00
CA ARG A 52 -21.56 1.43 13.27
C ARG A 52 -21.72 0.98 14.72
N GLY A 53 -20.79 1.36 15.60
CA GLY A 53 -20.89 1.16 17.06
C GLY A 53 -20.14 -0.05 17.60
N ASP A 54 -19.51 -0.86 16.74
CA ASP A 54 -18.70 -2.00 17.15
C ASP A 54 -17.35 -1.53 17.71
N THR A 55 -16.81 -2.24 18.69
CA THR A 55 -15.47 -1.97 19.22
C THR A 55 -14.43 -2.73 18.41
N TRP A 56 -13.49 -2.02 17.79
CA TRP A 56 -12.36 -2.61 17.09
C TRP A 56 -11.06 -2.36 17.86
N THR A 57 -10.14 -3.32 17.79
CA THR A 57 -8.87 -3.30 18.51
C THR A 57 -7.76 -2.88 17.57
N LEU A 58 -6.81 -2.09 18.08
CA LEU A 58 -5.60 -1.70 17.36
C LEU A 58 -4.76 -2.95 17.04
N VAL A 59 -4.43 -3.11 15.76
CA VAL A 59 -3.63 -4.24 15.26
C VAL A 59 -2.26 -3.81 14.73
N MET A 60 -2.14 -2.57 14.26
CA MET A 60 -0.88 -1.99 13.80
C MET A 60 -0.85 -0.49 14.05
N SER A 61 0.32 0.05 14.38
CA SER A 61 0.56 1.48 14.44
C SER A 61 2.03 1.84 14.20
N ASP A 62 2.26 3.06 13.74
CA ASP A 62 3.55 3.72 13.74
C ASP A 62 3.35 5.17 14.17
N GLU A 63 3.98 5.58 15.27
CA GLU A 63 3.92 6.95 15.79
C GLU A 63 5.14 7.79 15.35
N PHE A 64 6.05 7.19 14.57
CA PHE A 64 7.20 7.86 13.96
C PHE A 64 8.11 8.67 14.91
N ASN A 65 8.10 8.34 16.21
CA ASN A 65 8.83 9.06 17.26
C ASN A 65 10.34 8.82 17.30
N VAL A 66 10.85 7.87 16.50
CA VAL A 66 12.28 7.60 16.37
C VAL A 66 12.84 8.35 15.15
N PRO A 67 13.62 9.43 15.34
CA PRO A 67 14.17 10.19 14.23
C PRO A 67 15.32 9.46 13.53
N GLY A 68 15.52 9.74 12.24
CA GLY A 68 16.63 9.23 11.44
C GLY A 68 16.47 7.77 10.99
N ARG A 69 15.25 7.23 10.98
CA ARG A 69 14.98 5.89 10.42
C ARG A 69 15.42 5.80 8.96
N ASN A 70 15.96 4.65 8.59
CA ASN A 70 16.38 4.33 7.23
C ASN A 70 15.35 3.41 6.57
N PHE A 71 14.73 3.88 5.49
CA PHE A 71 13.72 3.15 4.75
C PHE A 71 14.24 2.43 3.50
N THR A 72 15.56 2.38 3.26
CA THR A 72 16.11 1.55 2.18
C THR A 72 15.74 0.08 2.35
N PRO A 73 15.63 -0.71 1.26
CA PRO A 73 15.37 -2.14 1.34
C PRO A 73 16.19 -2.87 2.42
N GLY A 74 15.51 -3.67 3.24
CA GLY A 74 16.12 -4.44 4.33
C GLY A 74 16.48 -3.67 5.60
N SER A 75 16.20 -2.36 5.69
CA SER A 75 16.55 -1.53 6.85
C SER A 75 15.41 -1.39 7.87
N ASP A 76 14.24 -0.98 7.42
CA ASP A 76 13.07 -0.83 8.28
C ASP A 76 12.18 -2.08 8.24
N HIS A 77 11.60 -2.44 9.38
CA HIS A 77 10.83 -3.68 9.52
C HIS A 77 9.45 -3.61 8.87
N MET A 78 8.89 -2.42 8.70
CA MET A 78 7.52 -2.22 8.23
C MET A 78 7.49 -1.50 6.89
N TRP A 79 8.40 -0.56 6.66
CA TRP A 79 8.37 0.33 5.52
C TRP A 79 9.54 0.09 4.57
N THR A 80 9.33 0.36 3.27
CA THR A 80 10.39 0.36 2.26
C THR A 80 10.17 1.54 1.33
N ALA A 81 11.15 2.44 1.24
CA ALA A 81 11.20 3.49 0.25
C ALA A 81 11.62 2.92 -1.12
N LEU A 82 11.24 3.59 -2.21
CA LEU A 82 11.63 3.23 -3.57
C LEU A 82 12.67 4.17 -4.17
N GLU A 83 13.48 3.63 -5.09
CA GLU A 83 14.45 4.33 -5.92
C GLU A 83 14.19 3.99 -7.40
N MET A 84 13.29 4.73 -8.04
CA MET A 84 12.89 4.50 -9.44
C MET A 84 12.09 5.68 -10.00
N PRO A 85 12.04 5.88 -11.34
CA PRO A 85 11.17 6.89 -11.93
C PRO A 85 9.70 6.53 -11.75
N ASP A 86 8.84 7.53 -11.60
CA ASP A 86 7.41 7.33 -11.79
C ASP A 86 7.13 7.23 -13.30
N GLY A 87 6.84 6.00 -13.75
CA GLY A 87 6.66 5.68 -15.17
C GLY A 87 5.24 5.87 -15.68
N VAL A 88 4.31 6.36 -14.86
CA VAL A 88 2.90 6.48 -15.20
C VAL A 88 2.42 7.94 -15.13
N ASN A 89 1.19 8.20 -15.58
CA ASN A 89 0.49 9.48 -15.38
C ASN A 89 1.23 10.75 -15.83
N ALA A 90 2.16 10.65 -16.79
CA ALA A 90 3.00 11.78 -17.23
C ALA A 90 3.68 12.49 -16.05
N ALA A 91 4.18 11.69 -15.11
CA ALA A 91 4.84 12.15 -13.90
C ALA A 91 6.13 12.94 -14.20
N LEU A 92 6.53 13.78 -13.24
CA LEU A 92 7.65 14.71 -13.38
C LEU A 92 8.83 14.40 -12.44
N GLU A 93 8.63 13.42 -11.55
CA GLU A 93 9.53 13.08 -10.47
C GLU A 93 10.21 11.72 -10.60
N TYR A 94 11.37 11.64 -9.96
CA TYR A 94 12.04 10.39 -9.65
C TYR A 94 11.93 10.13 -8.15
N TYR A 95 11.46 8.95 -7.76
CA TYR A 95 11.40 8.55 -6.35
C TYR A 95 12.76 8.10 -5.86
N SER A 96 13.17 8.56 -4.67
CA SER A 96 14.45 8.21 -4.06
C SER A 96 14.36 7.94 -2.57
N PHE A 97 15.24 7.07 -2.09
CA PHE A 97 15.28 6.69 -0.68
C PHE A 97 15.53 7.89 0.24
N ASN A 98 16.43 8.80 -0.17
CA ASN A 98 16.84 9.96 0.62
C ASN A 98 15.81 11.10 0.65
N MET A 99 14.65 10.92 0.02
CA MET A 99 13.51 11.84 0.12
C MET A 99 12.53 11.44 1.22
N THR A 100 12.89 10.44 2.03
CA THR A 100 12.07 9.92 3.12
C THR A 100 12.89 9.93 4.40
N ASP A 101 12.35 10.49 5.48
CA ASP A 101 13.00 10.49 6.79
C ASP A 101 11.99 10.57 7.93
N THR A 102 12.48 10.35 9.16
CA THR A 102 11.74 10.66 10.39
C THR A 102 12.49 11.73 11.16
N VAL A 103 11.78 12.70 11.71
CA VAL A 103 12.37 13.79 12.48
C VAL A 103 11.54 14.15 13.68
N THR A 104 12.16 14.82 14.65
CA THR A 104 11.46 15.52 15.71
C THR A 104 11.24 16.97 15.28
N GLU A 105 9.99 17.41 15.22
CA GLU A 105 9.63 18.80 14.95
C GLU A 105 9.92 19.71 16.16
N SER A 106 9.83 21.04 15.94
CA SER A 106 10.15 22.02 16.98
C SER A 106 9.25 21.98 18.21
N ASP A 107 8.04 21.41 18.08
CA ASP A 107 7.11 21.20 19.19
C ASP A 107 7.33 19.86 19.93
N GLY A 108 8.32 19.06 19.49
CA GLY A 108 8.65 17.76 20.07
C GLY A 108 7.94 16.57 19.42
N ARG A 109 7.03 16.79 18.45
CA ARG A 109 6.36 15.70 17.71
C ARG A 109 7.36 14.94 16.85
N GLY A 110 7.37 13.61 16.92
CA GLY A 110 8.02 12.78 15.91
C GLY A 110 7.14 12.63 14.68
N VAL A 111 7.71 12.79 13.49
CA VAL A 111 6.96 12.71 12.23
C VAL A 111 7.75 11.98 11.17
N PHE A 112 7.05 11.22 10.34
CA PHE A 112 7.56 10.75 9.06
C PHE A 112 7.36 11.83 8.00
N ARG A 113 8.36 12.08 7.16
CA ARG A 113 8.29 13.07 6.09
C ARG A 113 8.64 12.47 4.75
N ILE A 114 7.85 12.86 3.76
CA ILE A 114 8.18 12.70 2.35
C ILE A 114 8.51 14.08 1.81
N LYS A 115 9.76 14.25 1.39
CA LYS A 115 10.27 15.45 0.77
C LYS A 115 10.01 15.40 -0.73
N ILE A 116 9.73 16.57 -1.30
CA ILE A 116 9.75 16.77 -2.73
C ILE A 116 10.51 18.05 -3.07
N MET A 117 11.37 17.98 -4.08
CA MET A 117 12.21 19.10 -4.46
C MET A 117 12.52 19.10 -5.95
N GLU A 118 12.73 20.29 -6.49
CA GLU A 118 13.35 20.47 -7.81
C GLU A 118 14.81 20.02 -7.76
N GLU A 119 15.24 19.27 -8.78
CA GLU A 119 16.63 18.88 -8.95
C GLU A 119 16.98 18.88 -10.44
N ASP A 120 18.09 19.53 -10.79
CA ASP A 120 18.54 19.62 -12.17
C ASP A 120 19.22 18.30 -12.59
N ASN A 121 19.03 17.91 -13.86
CA ASN A 121 19.70 16.79 -14.51
C ASN A 121 19.41 15.39 -13.93
N ILE A 122 18.20 15.14 -13.42
CA ILE A 122 17.80 13.75 -13.17
C ILE A 122 17.62 13.05 -14.51
N THR A 123 18.45 12.04 -14.78
CA THR A 123 18.31 11.18 -15.96
C THR A 123 18.24 9.73 -15.56
N TYR A 124 17.47 8.97 -16.32
CA TYR A 124 17.39 7.53 -16.19
C TYR A 124 17.21 6.91 -17.58
N THR A 125 17.65 5.66 -17.73
CA THR A 125 17.61 4.95 -19.01
C THR A 125 16.77 3.69 -18.85
N VAL A 126 15.74 3.56 -19.67
CA VAL A 126 14.82 2.41 -19.67
C VAL A 126 14.75 1.78 -21.05
N TRP A 127 14.41 0.50 -21.08
CA TRP A 127 14.13 -0.20 -22.33
C TRP A 127 12.72 0.14 -22.82
N ASN A 128 12.61 0.77 -23.99
CA ASN A 128 11.33 1.07 -24.61
C ASN A 128 11.01 0.04 -25.72
N THR A 129 10.17 -0.94 -25.39
CA THR A 129 9.68 -1.95 -26.35
C THR A 129 8.76 -1.36 -27.43
N TYR A 130 8.15 -0.20 -27.17
CA TYR A 130 7.25 0.49 -28.10
C TYR A 130 7.98 1.43 -29.07
N ALA A 131 9.25 1.75 -28.80
CA ALA A 131 10.10 2.50 -29.71
C ALA A 131 10.29 1.75 -31.04
N LYS A 132 10.54 2.49 -32.12
CA LYS A 132 10.74 1.93 -33.47
C LYS A 132 12.08 2.40 -34.04
N PRO A 133 13.16 1.59 -33.95
CA PRO A 133 13.25 0.25 -33.33
C PRO A 133 13.22 0.28 -31.80
N ALA A 134 12.88 -0.84 -31.18
CA ALA A 134 12.96 -1.00 -29.73
C ALA A 134 14.41 -0.79 -29.26
N GLY A 135 14.60 -0.10 -28.14
CA GLY A 135 15.91 0.26 -27.66
C GLY A 135 15.89 0.96 -26.31
N PHE A 136 17.07 1.26 -25.79
CA PHE A 136 17.23 2.06 -24.59
C PHE A 136 16.99 3.54 -24.91
N GLU A 137 16.13 4.17 -24.14
CA GLU A 137 15.85 5.60 -24.20
C GLU A 137 16.23 6.25 -22.87
N THR A 138 16.89 7.41 -22.96
CA THR A 138 17.21 8.24 -21.79
C THR A 138 16.13 9.30 -21.63
N HIS A 139 15.55 9.34 -20.43
CA HIS A 139 14.52 10.28 -20.04
C HIS A 139 15.05 11.25 -18.98
N HIS A 140 14.37 12.38 -18.85
CA HIS A 140 14.69 13.42 -17.89
C HIS A 140 13.52 13.60 -16.92
N MET A 141 13.82 13.70 -15.63
CA MET A 141 12.90 14.19 -14.61
C MET A 141 13.38 15.55 -14.09
N TYR A 142 12.47 16.31 -13.48
CA TYR A 142 12.74 17.66 -12.98
C TYR A 142 12.61 17.77 -11.46
N TYR A 143 12.02 16.76 -10.83
CA TYR A 143 11.79 16.70 -9.40
C TYR A 143 12.27 15.38 -8.83
N ARG A 144 12.70 15.41 -7.57
CA ARG A 144 12.95 14.21 -6.76
C ARG A 144 11.95 14.16 -5.62
N ALA A 145 11.36 13.01 -5.39
CA ALA A 145 10.31 12.79 -4.41
C ALA A 145 10.53 11.47 -3.64
N GLY A 146 9.65 11.17 -2.69
CA GLY A 146 9.65 9.87 -1.99
C GLY A 146 8.34 9.10 -2.19
N MET A 147 8.46 7.78 -2.31
CA MET A 147 7.37 6.82 -2.17
C MET A 147 7.82 5.76 -1.17
N VAL A 148 6.96 5.42 -0.22
CA VAL A 148 7.18 4.39 0.80
C VAL A 148 6.00 3.42 0.82
N GLN A 149 6.30 2.13 0.96
CA GLN A 149 5.34 1.04 0.90
C GLN A 149 5.52 0.09 2.08
N SER A 150 4.43 -0.46 2.61
CA SER A 150 4.47 -1.64 3.50
C SER A 150 4.38 -2.97 2.75
N TRP A 151 4.57 -2.94 1.43
CA TRP A 151 4.34 -4.07 0.51
C TRP A 151 5.03 -5.35 0.98
N ASN A 152 4.23 -6.42 1.09
CA ASN A 152 4.65 -7.74 1.52
C ASN A 152 5.46 -7.78 2.85
N LYS A 153 5.31 -6.74 3.68
CA LYS A 153 5.80 -6.66 5.07
C LYS A 153 4.63 -6.62 6.04
N PHE A 154 3.76 -5.62 5.86
CA PHE A 154 2.48 -5.52 6.58
C PHE A 154 1.34 -5.29 5.59
N CYS A 155 0.33 -6.14 5.69
CA CYS A 155 -0.94 -6.01 4.97
C CYS A 155 -2.10 -6.30 5.92
N PHE A 156 -3.30 -5.96 5.51
CA PHE A 156 -4.52 -6.24 6.26
C PHE A 156 -5.72 -6.42 5.32
N GLN A 157 -6.72 -7.17 5.78
CA GLN A 157 -8.01 -7.36 5.12
C GLN A 157 -9.14 -6.80 5.99
N GLY A 158 -9.80 -5.74 5.52
CA GLY A 158 -10.82 -5.03 6.29
C GLY A 158 -10.29 -4.36 7.56
N GLY A 159 -11.05 -3.44 8.12
CA GLY A 159 -10.71 -2.70 9.32
C GLY A 159 -10.86 -1.19 9.13
N ARG A 160 -10.28 -0.44 10.07
CA ARG A 160 -10.20 1.01 10.01
C ARG A 160 -8.75 1.43 9.97
N MET A 161 -8.37 2.20 8.96
CA MET A 161 -7.08 2.89 8.92
C MET A 161 -7.32 4.36 9.24
N GLU A 162 -6.55 4.91 10.18
CA GLU A 162 -6.43 6.35 10.39
C GLU A 162 -5.00 6.82 10.17
N VAL A 163 -4.86 7.93 9.45
CA VAL A 163 -3.59 8.59 9.20
C VAL A 163 -3.76 10.06 9.54
N VAL A 164 -2.87 10.59 10.39
CA VAL A 164 -2.82 12.02 10.69
C VAL A 164 -1.69 12.64 9.90
N ALA A 165 -2.01 13.53 8.97
CA ALA A 165 -1.05 14.08 8.02
C ALA A 165 -1.22 15.57 7.74
N GLN A 166 -0.11 16.21 7.38
CA GLN A 166 -0.03 17.54 6.80
C GLN A 166 0.46 17.40 5.35
N LEU A 167 -0.29 17.97 4.41
CA LEU A 167 0.01 17.90 2.98
C LEU A 167 1.05 18.96 2.55
N PRO A 168 1.82 18.73 1.48
CA PRO A 168 2.79 19.70 0.98
C PRO A 168 2.13 20.96 0.42
N ALA A 169 2.71 22.13 0.70
CA ALA A 169 2.24 23.41 0.22
C ALA A 169 3.33 24.49 0.21
N THR A 170 3.14 25.52 -0.63
CA THR A 170 3.82 26.80 -0.49
C THR A 170 3.11 27.66 0.55
N THR A 171 3.71 27.84 1.74
CA THR A 171 3.13 28.62 2.85
C THR A 171 3.67 30.06 2.93
N SER A 172 4.13 30.62 1.81
CA SER A 172 4.67 31.98 1.75
C SER A 172 3.57 33.03 1.92
N SER A 173 3.94 34.27 2.29
CA SER A 173 2.98 35.38 2.40
C SER A 173 2.33 35.78 1.07
N SER A 174 2.86 35.29 -0.05
CA SER A 174 2.28 35.47 -1.40
C SER A 174 1.13 34.51 -1.68
N ASN A 175 0.97 33.44 -0.89
CA ASN A 175 -0.15 32.52 -1.04
C ASN A 175 -1.43 33.20 -0.49
N PRO A 176 -2.42 33.50 -1.35
CA PRO A 176 -3.62 34.26 -0.96
C PRO A 176 -4.59 33.46 -0.09
N ASP A 177 -4.44 32.13 -0.01
CA ASP A 177 -5.27 31.28 0.82
C ASP A 177 -4.79 31.29 2.29
N MET A 178 -3.59 31.82 2.59
CA MET A 178 -3.02 31.84 3.93
C MET A 178 -3.83 32.70 4.92
N GLY A 179 -4.00 32.20 6.15
CA GLY A 179 -4.51 32.95 7.30
C GLY A 179 -5.70 32.28 8.00
N ASP A 180 -6.75 31.93 7.25
CA ASP A 180 -7.91 31.22 7.80
C ASP A 180 -7.75 29.71 7.61
N ILE A 181 -7.25 29.02 8.63
CA ILE A 181 -7.05 27.56 8.60
C ILE A 181 -8.35 26.78 8.32
N LYS A 182 -9.52 27.35 8.65
CA LYS A 182 -10.83 26.72 8.38
C LYS A 182 -11.39 27.10 7.01
N GLY A 183 -10.77 28.07 6.35
CA GLY A 183 -11.13 28.52 5.01
C GLY A 183 -10.84 27.44 3.97
N ARG A 184 -11.71 27.35 2.96
CA ARG A 184 -11.48 26.51 1.77
C ARG A 184 -10.31 27.11 0.97
N VAL A 185 -9.41 26.26 0.50
CA VAL A 185 -8.37 26.61 -0.48
C VAL A 185 -9.04 26.95 -1.81
N LYS A 186 -8.67 28.09 -2.40
CA LYS A 186 -9.29 28.60 -3.65
C LYS A 186 -8.32 28.61 -4.81
N THR A 187 -7.02 28.48 -4.56
CA THR A 187 -5.99 28.49 -5.61
C THR A 187 -5.30 27.14 -5.72
N ASN A 188 -5.11 26.62 -6.93
CA ASN A 188 -4.32 25.40 -7.15
C ASN A 188 -2.81 25.68 -7.15
N SER A 189 -2.41 26.85 -7.64
CA SER A 189 -1.01 27.10 -8.02
C SER A 189 -0.01 27.04 -6.86
N PHE A 190 -0.43 27.34 -5.63
CA PHE A 190 0.43 27.27 -4.43
C PHE A 190 0.49 25.88 -3.79
N TYR A 191 -0.15 24.90 -4.40
CA TYR A 191 -0.21 23.50 -3.95
C TYR A 191 0.07 22.59 -5.16
N PRO A 192 1.27 22.66 -5.77
CA PRO A 192 1.53 22.08 -7.08
C PRO A 192 1.75 20.56 -7.07
N THR A 193 1.67 19.92 -5.91
CA THR A 193 1.98 18.50 -5.69
C THR A 193 0.71 17.66 -5.54
N TRP A 194 0.82 16.38 -5.83
CA TRP A 194 -0.23 15.37 -5.66
C TRP A 194 0.19 14.37 -4.56
N PRO A 195 -0.07 14.67 -3.28
CA PRO A 195 0.13 13.70 -2.21
C PRO A 195 -0.84 12.52 -2.31
N GLY A 196 -0.36 11.33 -1.97
CA GLY A 196 -1.12 10.09 -1.97
C GLY A 196 -1.01 9.35 -0.64
N ILE A 197 -2.15 8.93 -0.10
CA ILE A 197 -2.28 7.93 0.96
C ILE A 197 -3.28 6.89 0.47
N TRP A 198 -2.81 5.69 0.18
CA TRP A 198 -3.63 4.71 -0.52
C TRP A 198 -3.20 3.28 -0.21
N LEU A 199 -4.06 2.35 -0.60
CA LEU A 199 -3.91 0.92 -0.41
C LEU A 199 -3.94 0.23 -1.77
N LEU A 200 -3.10 -0.78 -1.94
CA LEU A 200 -3.13 -1.66 -3.12
C LEU A 200 -3.17 -3.13 -2.67
N GLY A 201 -3.93 -3.96 -3.37
CA GLY A 201 -3.94 -5.41 -3.14
C GLY A 201 -2.56 -6.02 -3.35
N ASN A 202 -2.11 -6.88 -2.41
CA ASN A 202 -0.72 -7.33 -2.30
C ASN A 202 -0.20 -8.14 -3.51
N LEU A 203 -1.10 -8.68 -4.33
CA LEU A 203 -0.75 -9.35 -5.60
C LEU A 203 -0.16 -8.40 -6.65
N GLY A 204 -0.32 -7.08 -6.51
CA GLY A 204 0.37 -6.09 -7.30
C GLY A 204 1.33 -5.26 -6.43
N ARG A 205 2.42 -4.77 -7.00
CA ARG A 205 3.29 -3.77 -6.36
C ARG A 205 3.29 -2.49 -7.19
N ALA A 206 2.91 -1.39 -6.56
CA ALA A 206 2.85 -0.08 -7.17
C ALA A 206 4.19 0.31 -7.81
N LEU A 207 4.11 0.86 -9.02
CA LEU A 207 5.20 1.15 -9.98
C LEU A 207 5.85 -0.07 -10.67
N PHE A 208 5.50 -1.30 -10.29
CA PHE A 208 5.97 -2.51 -10.96
C PHE A 208 4.91 -2.99 -11.95
N SER A 209 4.96 -2.43 -13.16
CA SER A 209 3.93 -2.67 -14.20
C SER A 209 3.75 -4.15 -14.58
N GLN A 210 4.77 -4.99 -14.43
CA GLN A 210 4.65 -6.43 -14.68
C GLN A 210 3.73 -7.11 -13.66
N SER A 211 3.91 -6.79 -12.37
CA SER A 211 3.06 -7.32 -11.30
C SER A 211 1.62 -6.80 -11.33
N THR A 212 1.40 -5.59 -11.86
CA THR A 212 0.09 -4.93 -11.87
C THR A 212 -0.68 -5.14 -13.18
N SER A 213 -0.01 -5.47 -14.28
CA SER A 213 -0.65 -5.75 -15.56
C SER A 213 -1.63 -6.92 -15.45
N ARG A 214 -2.89 -6.69 -15.87
CA ARG A 214 -4.00 -7.67 -15.78
C ARG A 214 -4.30 -8.15 -14.35
N MET A 215 -3.76 -7.45 -13.35
CA MET A 215 -3.98 -7.70 -11.92
C MET A 215 -4.71 -6.52 -11.29
N TRP A 216 -4.22 -5.30 -11.53
CA TRP A 216 -4.89 -4.07 -11.13
C TRP A 216 -5.95 -3.67 -12.17
N PRO A 217 -7.13 -3.18 -11.77
CA PRO A 217 -7.70 -3.15 -10.43
C PRO A 217 -8.77 -4.26 -10.24
N TRP A 218 -8.46 -5.51 -10.58
CA TRP A 218 -9.47 -6.58 -10.63
C TRP A 218 -10.08 -6.87 -9.25
N SER A 219 -11.41 -6.93 -9.21
CA SER A 219 -12.22 -7.35 -8.04
C SER A 219 -13.40 -8.22 -8.52
N TYR A 220 -13.08 -9.32 -9.19
CA TYR A 220 -14.02 -10.18 -9.90
C TYR A 220 -13.73 -11.65 -9.66
N ASP A 221 -14.76 -12.44 -9.33
CA ASP A 221 -14.64 -13.84 -8.93
C ASP A 221 -15.75 -14.71 -9.56
N GLU A 222 -15.99 -14.52 -10.85
CA GLU A 222 -16.88 -15.39 -11.63
C GLU A 222 -16.13 -15.95 -12.84
N CYS A 223 -16.35 -17.21 -13.17
CA CYS A 223 -15.80 -17.76 -14.42
C CYS A 223 -16.60 -17.22 -15.60
N ASP A 224 -16.03 -16.23 -16.28
CA ASP A 224 -16.52 -15.68 -17.53
C ASP A 224 -15.39 -15.72 -18.56
N GLU A 225 -15.57 -16.56 -19.59
CA GLU A 225 -14.62 -16.76 -20.71
C GLU A 225 -14.27 -15.42 -21.40
N LYS A 226 -15.15 -14.42 -21.34
CA LYS A 226 -14.88 -13.08 -21.88
C LYS A 226 -13.70 -12.39 -21.18
N PHE A 227 -13.56 -12.60 -19.88
CA PHE A 227 -12.57 -11.93 -19.05
C PHE A 227 -11.38 -12.81 -18.69
N GLU A 228 -11.46 -14.12 -18.94
CA GLU A 228 -10.41 -15.10 -18.63
C GLU A 228 -9.03 -14.66 -19.12
N SER A 229 -8.92 -14.15 -20.34
CA SER A 229 -7.63 -13.69 -20.86
C SER A 229 -7.16 -12.35 -20.27
N SER A 230 -8.07 -11.52 -19.76
CA SER A 230 -7.81 -10.16 -19.27
C SER A 230 -7.55 -10.10 -17.77
N GLN A 231 -8.10 -11.03 -16.98
CA GLN A 231 -7.83 -11.19 -15.55
C GLN A 231 -6.76 -12.25 -15.37
N ARG A 232 -5.60 -11.87 -14.85
CA ARG A 232 -4.44 -12.78 -14.77
C ARG A 232 -4.69 -14.00 -13.89
N ILE A 233 -5.46 -13.85 -12.81
CA ILE A 233 -5.90 -14.95 -11.95
C ILE A 233 -7.42 -15.01 -12.07
N SER A 234 -7.92 -15.93 -12.91
CA SER A 234 -9.34 -16.06 -13.22
C SER A 234 -10.00 -17.21 -12.46
N ALA A 235 -11.26 -17.03 -12.07
CA ALA A 235 -12.08 -18.09 -11.47
C ALA A 235 -12.37 -19.27 -12.41
N CYS A 236 -12.09 -19.14 -13.72
CA CYS A 236 -12.18 -20.27 -14.65
C CYS A 236 -11.10 -21.32 -14.40
N ASP A 237 -9.99 -20.96 -13.73
CA ASP A 237 -8.90 -21.88 -13.44
C ASP A 237 -9.21 -22.72 -12.18
N GLY A 238 -9.41 -24.03 -12.38
CA GLY A 238 -9.59 -25.00 -11.30
C GLY A 238 -8.29 -25.49 -10.65
N ASN A 239 -7.13 -25.10 -11.19
CA ASN A 239 -5.82 -25.46 -10.66
C ASN A 239 -4.77 -24.36 -10.95
N PRO A 240 -4.93 -23.16 -10.36
CA PRO A 240 -4.08 -22.00 -10.65
C PRO A 240 -2.61 -22.17 -10.22
N GLY A 241 -2.31 -23.14 -9.37
CA GLY A 241 -0.96 -23.32 -8.83
C GLY A 241 -0.54 -22.21 -7.87
N SER A 242 0.75 -22.14 -7.55
CA SER A 242 1.36 -21.06 -6.75
C SER A 242 0.61 -20.69 -5.46
N GLY A 243 0.06 -21.69 -4.77
CA GLY A 243 -0.65 -21.53 -3.50
C GLY A 243 -2.03 -20.85 -3.59
N LEU A 244 -2.52 -20.52 -4.79
CA LEU A 244 -3.83 -19.90 -4.99
C LEU A 244 -4.98 -20.90 -4.81
N ASN A 245 -6.15 -20.40 -4.43
CA ASN A 245 -7.36 -21.21 -4.32
C ASN A 245 -7.93 -21.52 -5.72
N ALA A 246 -8.40 -22.75 -5.91
CA ALA A 246 -9.08 -23.16 -7.14
C ALA A 246 -10.40 -22.39 -7.33
N HIS A 247 -10.70 -22.03 -8.58
CA HIS A 247 -11.91 -21.30 -8.96
C HIS A 247 -12.12 -19.98 -8.23
N GLN A 248 -11.02 -19.27 -7.94
CA GLN A 248 -11.06 -17.96 -7.32
C GLN A 248 -10.40 -16.93 -8.24
N GLY A 249 -11.19 -15.98 -8.75
CA GLY A 249 -10.73 -14.81 -9.46
C GLY A 249 -10.13 -13.80 -8.50
N ARG A 250 -8.93 -13.31 -8.81
CA ARG A 250 -8.13 -12.46 -7.91
C ARG A 250 -7.60 -11.24 -8.64
N GLY A 251 -7.08 -10.28 -7.89
CA GLY A 251 -6.55 -9.05 -8.45
C GLY A 251 -5.74 -8.23 -7.45
N ALA A 252 -5.50 -6.97 -7.82
CA ALA A 252 -4.91 -5.96 -6.97
C ALA A 252 -5.77 -4.70 -7.04
N PRO A 253 -6.96 -4.68 -6.41
CA PRO A 253 -7.80 -3.48 -6.37
C PRO A 253 -7.12 -2.40 -5.52
N GLU A 254 -7.66 -1.18 -5.59
CA GLU A 254 -7.09 0.01 -4.95
C GLU A 254 -8.14 0.72 -4.10
N ILE A 255 -7.69 1.27 -2.97
CA ILE A 255 -8.47 2.16 -2.10
C ILE A 255 -7.64 3.41 -1.83
N ASP A 256 -8.10 4.56 -2.30
CA ASP A 256 -7.48 5.84 -2.00
C ASP A 256 -8.11 6.41 -0.74
N LEU A 257 -7.33 6.46 0.34
CA LEU A 257 -7.74 7.26 1.50
C LEU A 257 -7.69 8.75 1.14
N LEU A 258 -6.66 9.15 0.42
CA LEU A 258 -6.48 10.50 -0.09
C LEU A 258 -5.60 10.46 -1.34
N GLU A 259 -6.08 11.08 -2.42
CA GLU A 259 -5.28 11.36 -3.60
C GLU A 259 -5.60 12.76 -4.13
N GLY A 260 -4.58 13.57 -4.40
CA GLY A 260 -4.76 14.89 -4.99
C GLY A 260 -4.27 16.04 -4.11
N GLY A 261 -4.34 17.24 -4.67
CA GLY A 261 -3.89 18.48 -4.01
C GLY A 261 -4.60 19.72 -4.57
N GLY A 262 -4.20 20.90 -4.11
CA GLY A 262 -4.86 22.14 -4.49
C GLY A 262 -6.21 22.33 -3.81
N VAL A 263 -7.24 22.62 -4.60
CA VAL A 263 -8.57 22.99 -4.07
C VAL A 263 -9.44 21.79 -3.71
N ALA A 264 -9.08 20.59 -4.14
CA ALA A 264 -9.84 19.37 -3.95
C ALA A 264 -8.93 18.15 -3.85
N ILE A 265 -9.35 17.17 -3.05
CA ILE A 265 -8.75 15.84 -3.03
C ILE A 265 -9.82 14.79 -3.28
N SER A 266 -9.40 13.67 -3.85
CA SER A 266 -10.20 12.51 -4.18
C SER A 266 -10.04 11.44 -3.11
N THR A 267 -11.08 10.65 -2.98
CA THR A 267 -11.14 9.39 -2.25
C THR A 267 -11.84 8.41 -3.18
N SER A 268 -11.30 7.21 -3.35
CA SER A 268 -11.75 6.31 -4.42
C SER A 268 -11.60 4.85 -4.07
N ILE A 269 -12.33 4.02 -4.82
CA ILE A 269 -11.88 2.67 -5.15
C ILE A 269 -11.77 2.51 -6.66
N GLN A 270 -10.88 1.62 -7.09
CA GLN A 270 -10.70 1.23 -8.47
C GLN A 270 -11.08 -0.24 -8.59
N VAL A 271 -11.93 -0.54 -9.57
CA VAL A 271 -12.51 -1.87 -9.75
C VAL A 271 -12.55 -2.27 -11.22
N ALA A 272 -12.31 -3.55 -11.46
CA ALA A 272 -12.45 -4.18 -12.78
C ALA A 272 -13.15 -5.56 -12.65
N PRO A 273 -13.87 -6.00 -13.69
CA PRO A 273 -14.03 -5.36 -15.00
C PRO A 273 -14.95 -4.13 -14.95
N GLY A 274 -14.63 -3.09 -15.70
CA GLY A 274 -15.46 -1.89 -15.78
C GLY A 274 -16.85 -2.18 -16.34
N MET A 275 -17.81 -1.34 -15.96
CA MET A 275 -19.18 -1.38 -16.47
C MET A 275 -19.20 -1.18 -18.00
N PRO A 276 -19.97 -1.96 -18.79
CA PRO A 276 -20.10 -1.75 -20.22
C PRO A 276 -20.66 -0.37 -20.56
N ASP A 277 -20.22 0.23 -21.67
CA ASP A 277 -20.57 1.61 -22.07
C ASP A 277 -22.07 1.93 -22.03
N LYS A 278 -22.92 0.97 -22.41
CA LYS A 278 -24.38 1.18 -22.45
C LYS A 278 -25.02 1.49 -21.09
N PHE A 279 -24.36 1.14 -19.98
CA PHE A 279 -24.79 1.44 -18.61
C PHE A 279 -24.12 2.71 -18.05
N ARG A 280 -23.27 3.38 -18.81
CA ARG A 280 -22.60 4.64 -18.41
C ARG A 280 -23.41 5.84 -18.89
N ILE A 281 -22.73 6.95 -19.19
CA ILE A 281 -23.30 8.12 -19.83
C ILE A 281 -23.88 7.83 -21.22
N ILE A 282 -24.70 8.72 -21.77
CA ILE A 282 -25.02 8.70 -23.20
C ILE A 282 -23.79 9.18 -23.95
N ALA A 283 -23.29 8.40 -24.93
CA ALA A 283 -22.11 8.80 -25.68
C ALA A 283 -22.36 10.16 -26.41
N PRO A 284 -21.40 11.09 -26.41
CA PRO A 284 -21.54 12.34 -27.15
C PRO A 284 -21.62 12.06 -28.65
N THR A 285 -22.77 12.27 -29.27
CA THR A 285 -22.99 12.01 -30.71
C THR A 285 -23.05 13.29 -31.53
N ASP A 286 -23.51 14.39 -30.93
CA ASP A 286 -23.69 15.68 -31.61
C ASP A 286 -22.61 16.71 -31.21
N ASP A 287 -21.64 16.29 -30.39
CA ASP A 287 -20.59 17.13 -29.87
C ASP A 287 -19.35 17.16 -30.76
N LYS A 288 -18.69 18.32 -30.81
CA LYS A 288 -17.45 18.51 -31.58
C LYS A 288 -16.29 17.64 -31.07
N SER A 289 -16.37 17.17 -29.83
CA SER A 289 -15.34 16.41 -29.16
C SER A 289 -16.00 15.45 -28.16
N PRO A 290 -15.73 14.13 -28.22
CA PRO A 290 -16.23 13.20 -27.21
C PRO A 290 -15.65 13.48 -25.82
N PHE A 291 -14.55 14.24 -25.74
CA PHE A 291 -13.93 14.65 -24.49
C PHE A 291 -14.71 15.74 -23.73
N CYS A 292 -15.81 16.27 -24.30
CA CYS A 292 -16.68 17.22 -23.59
C CYS A 292 -17.27 16.63 -22.29
N VAL A 293 -17.32 15.29 -22.17
CA VAL A 293 -17.87 14.60 -20.99
C VAL A 293 -17.04 14.90 -19.75
N PHE A 294 -15.72 15.02 -19.93
CA PHE A 294 -14.78 15.34 -18.86
C PHE A 294 -14.86 16.81 -18.43
N THR A 295 -15.37 17.69 -19.29
CA THR A 295 -15.60 19.11 -18.98
C THR A 295 -17.06 19.41 -18.62
N ALA A 296 -17.94 18.41 -18.68
CA ALA A 296 -19.39 18.57 -18.59
C ALA A 296 -19.96 19.63 -19.57
N GLU A 297 -19.29 19.86 -20.71
CA GLU A 297 -19.69 20.82 -21.74
C GLU A 297 -20.43 20.16 -22.91
N CYS A 298 -20.75 18.85 -22.82
CA CYS A 298 -21.47 18.18 -23.90
C CYS A 298 -22.86 18.78 -24.07
N THR A 299 -23.17 19.07 -25.33
CA THR A 299 -24.49 19.46 -25.81
C THR A 299 -25.41 18.25 -25.97
N THR A 300 -24.85 17.04 -26.19
CA THR A 300 -25.61 15.79 -26.19
C THR A 300 -26.27 15.60 -24.82
N ILE A 301 -27.61 15.56 -24.80
CA ILE A 301 -28.39 15.42 -23.56
C ILE A 301 -28.08 14.06 -22.93
N GLY A 302 -27.65 14.08 -21.67
CA GLY A 302 -27.28 12.88 -20.92
C GLY A 302 -25.81 12.48 -21.04
N ALA A 303 -25.00 13.19 -21.82
CA ALA A 303 -23.58 12.85 -21.97
C ALA A 303 -22.70 13.33 -20.81
N ASN A 304 -23.12 14.38 -20.09
CA ASN A 304 -22.28 14.97 -19.04
C ASN A 304 -22.28 14.17 -17.74
N PHE A 305 -23.42 13.58 -17.36
CA PHE A 305 -23.57 12.92 -16.08
C PHE A 305 -24.48 11.70 -16.20
N PRO A 306 -24.12 10.57 -15.58
CA PRO A 306 -24.95 9.37 -15.62
C PRO A 306 -26.30 9.63 -14.95
N GLY A 307 -27.38 9.18 -15.57
CA GLY A 307 -28.74 9.36 -15.06
C GLY A 307 -29.26 10.80 -15.11
N ILE A 308 -28.52 11.78 -15.65
CA ILE A 308 -28.91 13.19 -15.66
C ILE A 308 -28.89 13.77 -17.08
N PRO A 309 -30.00 14.36 -17.57
CA PRO A 309 -31.31 14.41 -16.92
C PRO A 309 -32.01 13.05 -16.96
N ALA A 310 -32.77 12.70 -15.92
CA ALA A 310 -33.44 11.39 -15.79
C ALA A 310 -34.24 11.00 -17.04
N LYS A 311 -34.96 11.96 -17.64
CA LYS A 311 -35.74 11.77 -18.86
C LYS A 311 -34.93 11.23 -20.05
N ALA A 312 -33.64 11.58 -20.15
CA ALA A 312 -32.78 11.06 -21.22
C ALA A 312 -32.46 9.57 -21.04
N TYR A 313 -32.52 9.09 -19.80
CA TYR A 313 -32.20 7.72 -19.41
C TYR A 313 -33.45 6.83 -19.28
N GLU A 314 -34.65 7.40 -19.13
CA GLU A 314 -35.93 6.66 -19.11
C GLU A 314 -36.17 5.78 -20.34
N ALA A 315 -35.50 6.06 -21.47
CA ALA A 315 -35.55 5.23 -22.67
C ALA A 315 -34.74 3.93 -22.55
N ARG A 316 -33.86 3.82 -21.55
CA ARG A 316 -33.14 2.59 -21.22
C ARG A 316 -34.02 1.83 -20.23
N ASP A 317 -34.40 0.59 -20.53
CA ASP A 317 -35.16 -0.29 -19.61
C ASP A 317 -34.31 -0.74 -18.39
N TYR A 318 -33.27 0.03 -18.03
CA TYR A 318 -32.29 -0.26 -17.00
C TYR A 318 -31.61 1.04 -16.51
N GLU A 319 -31.13 1.05 -15.27
CA GLU A 319 -30.44 2.20 -14.67
C GLU A 319 -29.02 2.39 -15.22
N SER A 320 -28.42 3.56 -14.97
CA SER A 320 -27.05 3.87 -15.42
C SER A 320 -26.17 4.24 -14.24
N TRP A 321 -24.91 3.76 -14.28
CA TRP A 321 -23.87 3.90 -13.25
C TRP A 321 -24.13 3.13 -11.96
N TYR A 322 -23.15 3.14 -11.05
CA TYR A 322 -23.25 2.50 -9.74
C TYR A 322 -24.30 3.19 -8.87
N GLN A 323 -25.17 2.40 -8.24
CA GLN A 323 -26.29 2.89 -7.44
C GLN A 323 -25.99 2.79 -5.94
N GLY A 324 -26.76 3.49 -5.11
CA GLY A 324 -26.70 3.33 -3.65
C GLY A 324 -25.50 4.01 -2.97
N LEU A 325 -24.70 4.79 -3.69
CA LEU A 325 -23.61 5.61 -3.15
C LEU A 325 -24.15 6.61 -2.12
N ARG A 326 -23.43 6.82 -1.01
CA ARG A 326 -23.90 7.64 0.11
C ARG A 326 -22.91 8.76 0.39
N SER A 327 -23.41 9.98 0.54
CA SER A 327 -22.63 11.15 0.94
C SER A 327 -23.19 11.77 2.22
N ASN A 328 -22.35 12.51 2.93
CA ASN A 328 -22.81 13.25 4.11
C ASN A 328 -23.71 14.41 3.68
N LYS A 329 -24.81 14.63 4.39
CA LYS A 329 -25.73 15.77 4.17
C LYS A 329 -25.06 17.14 4.34
N LYS A 330 -23.91 17.20 5.00
CA LYS A 330 -23.08 18.41 5.16
C LYS A 330 -22.21 18.69 3.93
N CYS A 331 -21.95 17.69 3.08
CA CYS A 331 -21.29 17.91 1.81
C CYS A 331 -22.20 18.77 0.93
N SER A 332 -21.60 19.59 0.07
CA SER A 332 -22.37 20.31 -0.96
C SER A 332 -23.19 19.32 -1.77
N SER A 333 -24.35 19.76 -2.28
CA SER A 333 -25.04 19.02 -3.34
C SER A 333 -24.01 18.59 -4.41
N PRO A 334 -24.15 17.39 -5.01
CA PRO A 334 -23.25 16.94 -6.06
C PRO A 334 -23.02 18.09 -7.03
N LEU A 335 -21.74 18.40 -7.28
CA LEU A 335 -21.38 19.54 -8.10
C LEU A 335 -22.09 19.41 -9.46
N GLY A 336 -22.99 20.34 -9.75
CA GLY A 336 -23.31 20.69 -11.12
C GLY A 336 -22.09 21.43 -11.65
N ALA A 337 -21.17 20.67 -12.27
CA ALA A 337 -20.09 21.15 -13.14
C ALA A 337 -19.43 22.49 -12.76
N GLU A 338 -18.49 22.49 -11.81
CA GLU A 338 -17.42 23.49 -11.78
C GLU A 338 -16.14 22.84 -11.24
N GLU A 339 -15.36 22.23 -12.14
CA GLU A 339 -13.93 21.96 -11.93
C GLU A 339 -13.15 22.35 -13.21
N PRO A 340 -11.90 22.83 -13.10
CA PRO A 340 -11.07 23.16 -14.24
C PRO A 340 -10.64 21.90 -15.03
N LYS A 341 -10.40 22.13 -16.32
CA LYS A 341 -10.21 21.14 -17.38
C LYS A 341 -8.91 20.33 -17.21
N SER A 342 -8.95 19.02 -17.44
CA SER A 342 -7.78 18.21 -17.80
C SER A 342 -8.05 17.36 -19.05
N LYS A 343 -7.02 17.09 -19.84
CA LYS A 343 -7.07 16.31 -21.09
C LYS A 343 -6.28 15.03 -20.87
N VAL A 344 -6.92 13.88 -20.66
CA VAL A 344 -6.13 12.68 -20.34
C VAL A 344 -6.71 11.37 -20.91
N MET A 345 -5.78 10.66 -21.57
CA MET A 345 -5.65 9.22 -21.88
C MET A 345 -6.19 8.62 -23.18
N GLU A 346 -5.31 7.81 -23.79
CA GLU A 346 -5.60 6.83 -24.84
C GLU A 346 -6.20 5.55 -24.22
N PRO A 347 -7.03 4.78 -24.95
CA PRO A 347 -7.73 3.61 -24.41
C PRO A 347 -6.78 2.49 -23.96
N PHE A 348 -7.10 1.88 -22.81
CA PHE A 348 -6.42 0.70 -22.26
C PHE A 348 -7.03 -0.62 -22.78
N GLU A 349 -6.30 -1.74 -22.62
CA GLU A 349 -6.69 -3.06 -23.16
C GLU A 349 -8.01 -3.62 -22.60
N TYR A 350 -8.43 -3.17 -21.42
CA TYR A 350 -9.72 -3.49 -20.80
C TYR A 350 -10.27 -2.30 -20.02
N GLN A 351 -11.58 -2.26 -19.81
CA GLN A 351 -12.24 -1.16 -19.13
C GLN A 351 -12.17 -1.35 -17.61
N MET A 352 -11.96 -0.27 -16.87
CA MET A 352 -11.94 -0.22 -15.41
C MET A 352 -12.76 0.98 -14.93
N ASP A 353 -13.22 0.94 -13.69
CA ASP A 353 -13.97 2.01 -13.05
C ASP A 353 -13.26 2.55 -11.83
N ALA A 354 -13.29 3.87 -11.68
CA ALA A 354 -13.04 4.53 -10.40
C ALA A 354 -14.37 5.02 -9.85
N LEU A 355 -14.70 4.61 -8.62
CA LEU A 355 -15.81 5.17 -7.86
C LEU A 355 -15.22 6.14 -6.86
N SER A 356 -15.27 7.42 -7.18
CA SER A 356 -14.62 8.47 -6.40
C SER A 356 -15.57 9.54 -5.90
N ALA A 357 -15.14 10.23 -4.84
CA ALA A 357 -15.74 11.47 -4.38
C ALA A 357 -14.64 12.52 -4.20
N ASN A 358 -14.71 13.58 -5.01
CA ASN A 358 -13.88 14.76 -4.81
C ASN A 358 -14.50 15.63 -3.72
N TRP A 359 -13.67 16.15 -2.83
CA TRP A 359 -14.12 17.03 -1.77
C TRP A 359 -13.21 18.25 -1.59
N PRO A 360 -13.80 19.44 -1.37
CA PRO A 360 -13.06 20.67 -1.13
C PRO A 360 -12.10 20.61 0.06
N VAL A 361 -10.88 21.10 -0.12
CA VAL A 361 -9.86 21.08 0.93
C VAL A 361 -9.89 22.37 1.75
N GLN A 362 -9.80 22.25 3.08
CA GLN A 362 -9.55 23.38 3.98
C GLN A 362 -8.06 23.64 4.10
N LEU A 363 -7.66 24.90 4.32
CA LEU A 363 -6.24 25.27 4.46
C LEU A 363 -5.52 24.45 5.56
N ALA A 364 -6.25 24.03 6.61
CA ALA A 364 -5.74 23.14 7.66
C ALA A 364 -5.05 21.88 7.12
N ALA A 365 -5.49 21.31 6.00
CA ALA A 365 -4.83 20.14 5.39
C ALA A 365 -3.37 20.42 5.00
N TYR A 366 -3.03 21.68 4.71
CA TYR A 366 -1.70 22.12 4.28
C TYR A 366 -0.89 22.79 5.40
N THR A 367 -1.56 23.37 6.40
CA THR A 367 -0.90 24.14 7.47
C THR A 367 -1.00 23.49 8.85
N SER A 368 -1.67 22.35 8.97
CA SER A 368 -1.87 21.60 10.20
C SER A 368 -1.94 20.10 9.93
N TYR A 369 -2.03 19.32 11.00
CA TYR A 369 -2.23 17.88 10.93
C TYR A 369 -3.72 17.59 10.94
N VAL A 370 -4.18 16.88 9.91
CA VAL A 370 -5.58 16.49 9.72
C VAL A 370 -5.67 14.97 9.75
N LYS A 371 -6.69 14.45 10.42
CA LYS A 371 -6.98 13.03 10.51
C LYS A 371 -7.84 12.56 9.33
N TYR A 372 -7.27 11.70 8.50
CA TYR A 372 -7.93 11.02 7.39
C TYR A 372 -8.18 9.57 7.77
N GLN A 373 -9.39 9.07 7.50
CA GLN A 373 -9.77 7.73 7.93
C GLN A 373 -10.57 7.00 6.87
N VAL A 374 -10.36 5.69 6.76
CA VAL A 374 -11.20 4.78 5.98
C VAL A 374 -11.63 3.62 6.86
N GLU A 375 -12.91 3.30 6.84
CA GLU A 375 -13.46 2.04 7.35
C GLU A 375 -13.81 1.15 6.17
N TRP A 376 -13.31 -0.08 6.18
CA TRP A 376 -13.51 -1.07 5.14
C TRP A 376 -13.99 -2.36 5.77
N VAL A 377 -15.22 -2.74 5.45
CA VAL A 377 -15.83 -4.00 5.85
C VAL A 377 -16.13 -4.80 4.58
N MET A 378 -15.67 -6.04 4.55
CA MET A 378 -15.75 -6.95 3.41
C MET A 378 -17.10 -7.67 3.31
N GLY A 379 -17.31 -8.41 2.21
CA GLY A 379 -18.50 -9.21 1.93
C GLY A 379 -19.73 -8.40 1.55
N SER A 380 -20.80 -9.10 1.16
CA SER A 380 -22.01 -8.51 0.56
C SER A 380 -22.83 -7.56 1.45
N GLN A 381 -22.54 -7.50 2.75
CA GLN A 381 -23.16 -6.54 3.69
C GLN A 381 -22.16 -5.45 4.15
N GLY A 382 -20.96 -5.48 3.58
CA GLY A 382 -19.86 -4.59 3.86
C GLY A 382 -20.01 -3.21 3.22
N TYR A 383 -18.97 -2.41 3.38
CA TYR A 383 -18.88 -1.04 2.88
C TYR A 383 -17.43 -0.54 2.94
N ILE A 384 -17.10 0.44 2.10
CA ILE A 384 -15.95 1.33 2.33
C ILE A 384 -16.49 2.72 2.62
N ARG A 385 -16.03 3.33 3.70
CA ARG A 385 -16.50 4.62 4.21
C ARG A 385 -15.32 5.49 4.60
N TRP A 386 -15.26 6.67 4.02
CA TRP A 386 -14.22 7.65 4.30
C TRP A 386 -14.71 8.69 5.30
N MET A 387 -13.80 9.10 6.18
CA MET A 387 -14.03 10.12 7.19
C MET A 387 -12.83 11.07 7.26
N VAL A 388 -13.11 12.31 7.61
CA VAL A 388 -12.11 13.33 7.94
C VAL A 388 -12.48 13.89 9.30
N GLU A 389 -11.54 13.87 10.25
CA GLU A 389 -11.79 14.29 11.64
C GLU A 389 -13.03 13.60 12.26
N ASP A 390 -13.15 12.27 12.07
CA ASP A 390 -14.29 11.44 12.48
C ASP A 390 -15.65 11.81 11.85
N ILE A 391 -15.65 12.67 10.83
CA ILE A 391 -16.85 13.04 10.06
C ILE A 391 -16.87 12.23 8.77
N VAL A 392 -17.87 11.35 8.63
CA VAL A 392 -18.13 10.63 7.37
C VAL A 392 -18.28 11.61 6.21
N ILE A 393 -17.62 11.37 5.08
CA ILE A 393 -17.74 12.19 3.87
C ILE A 393 -18.40 11.41 2.73
N PHE A 394 -18.06 10.14 2.58
CA PHE A 394 -18.50 9.29 1.47
C PHE A 394 -18.55 7.82 1.93
N GLU A 395 -19.47 7.04 1.38
CA GLU A 395 -19.56 5.59 1.57
C GLU A 395 -19.99 4.93 0.26
N ILE A 396 -19.30 3.83 -0.06
CA ILE A 396 -19.67 2.84 -1.06
C ILE A 396 -20.06 1.56 -0.31
N PRO A 397 -21.36 1.26 -0.17
CA PRO A 397 -21.80 -0.04 0.33
C PRO A 397 -21.49 -1.14 -0.70
N ALA A 398 -21.26 -2.37 -0.25
CA ALA A 398 -21.00 -3.52 -1.13
C ALA A 398 -22.09 -3.71 -2.20
N GLU A 399 -23.36 -3.43 -1.83
CA GLU A 399 -24.49 -3.49 -2.76
C GLU A 399 -24.31 -2.61 -4.01
N SER A 400 -23.53 -1.51 -3.93
CA SER A 400 -23.28 -0.64 -5.07
C SER A 400 -22.50 -1.34 -6.19
N VAL A 401 -21.51 -2.17 -5.83
CA VAL A 401 -20.64 -2.86 -6.79
C VAL A 401 -21.10 -4.28 -7.12
N GLU A 402 -21.91 -4.89 -6.24
CA GLU A 402 -22.49 -6.22 -6.44
C GLU A 402 -23.85 -6.19 -7.15
N ASN A 403 -24.70 -5.19 -6.88
CA ASN A 403 -26.02 -5.00 -7.51
C ASN A 403 -25.97 -3.92 -8.59
N VAL A 404 -25.03 -4.05 -9.52
CA VAL A 404 -24.91 -3.14 -10.67
C VAL A 404 -26.15 -3.19 -11.56
N PRO A 405 -26.49 -2.09 -12.27
CA PRO A 405 -27.61 -2.09 -13.20
C PRO A 405 -27.51 -3.21 -14.24
N GLN A 406 -28.63 -3.85 -14.55
CA GLN A 406 -28.69 -4.97 -15.50
C GLN A 406 -29.71 -4.69 -16.59
N ASP A 407 -29.37 -5.07 -17.81
CA ASP A 407 -30.33 -5.20 -18.90
C ASP A 407 -30.98 -6.59 -18.87
N ALA A 408 -31.91 -6.84 -19.80
CA ALA A 408 -32.59 -8.14 -19.87
C ALA A 408 -31.62 -9.33 -20.06
N ALA A 409 -30.46 -9.11 -20.67
CA ALA A 409 -29.42 -10.11 -20.88
C ALA A 409 -28.46 -10.28 -19.69
N LYS A 410 -28.58 -9.45 -18.64
CA LYS A 410 -27.67 -9.39 -17.49
C LYS A 410 -26.20 -9.21 -17.90
N SER A 411 -25.96 -8.31 -18.84
CA SER A 411 -24.64 -8.18 -19.46
C SER A 411 -23.66 -7.31 -18.67
N ASN A 412 -24.02 -6.83 -17.47
CA ASN A 412 -23.13 -6.03 -16.63
C ASN A 412 -22.45 -6.93 -15.60
N PRO A 413 -21.12 -7.11 -15.64
CA PRO A 413 -20.44 -7.95 -14.68
C PRO A 413 -20.58 -7.39 -13.27
N LYS A 414 -20.96 -8.27 -12.34
CA LYS A 414 -21.00 -7.98 -10.91
C LYS A 414 -19.59 -8.07 -10.36
N LYS A 415 -19.19 -7.09 -9.57
CA LYS A 415 -17.89 -7.09 -8.89
C LYS A 415 -18.10 -7.62 -7.48
N LEU A 416 -17.02 -8.01 -6.86
CA LEU A 416 -16.98 -8.20 -5.42
C LEU A 416 -16.67 -6.88 -4.72
N MET A 417 -17.13 -6.78 -3.49
CA MET A 417 -16.49 -5.89 -2.53
C MET A 417 -15.00 -6.21 -2.47
N LEU A 418 -14.15 -5.21 -2.20
CA LEU A 418 -12.71 -5.45 -2.13
C LEU A 418 -12.41 -6.39 -0.97
N GLU A 419 -11.72 -7.49 -1.26
CA GLU A 419 -11.40 -8.55 -0.30
C GLU A 419 -9.91 -8.94 -0.28
N GLU A 420 -9.08 -8.41 -1.18
CA GLU A 420 -7.64 -8.70 -1.23
C GLU A 420 -6.92 -8.16 0.03
N PRO A 421 -5.91 -8.86 0.59
CA PRO A 421 -5.03 -8.26 1.59
C PRO A 421 -4.30 -7.07 0.98
N MET A 422 -4.39 -5.88 1.60
CA MET A 422 -3.83 -4.65 1.05
C MET A 422 -2.70 -4.12 1.91
N TYR A 423 -1.71 -3.51 1.27
CA TYR A 423 -0.60 -2.82 1.92
C TYR A 423 -0.73 -1.31 1.76
N VAL A 424 -0.04 -0.54 2.62
CA VAL A 424 -0.13 0.92 2.68
C VAL A 424 0.95 1.57 1.83
N ILE A 425 0.58 2.65 1.15
CA ILE A 425 1.47 3.47 0.33
C ILE A 425 1.34 4.94 0.73
N PHE A 426 2.48 5.59 0.89
CA PHE A 426 2.59 7.05 1.00
C PHE A 426 3.50 7.56 -0.11
N ASN A 427 3.06 8.58 -0.85
CA ASN A 427 3.91 9.23 -1.86
C ASN A 427 3.53 10.71 -2.03
N VAL A 428 4.42 11.45 -2.68
CA VAL A 428 4.12 12.78 -3.23
C VAL A 428 4.57 12.80 -4.68
N ALA A 429 3.63 13.05 -5.59
CA ALA A 429 3.87 13.06 -7.03
C ALA A 429 3.70 14.45 -7.66
N LEU A 430 4.15 14.65 -8.90
CA LEU A 430 3.78 15.76 -9.76
C LEU A 430 3.50 15.24 -11.17
N SER A 431 2.58 15.88 -11.87
CA SER A 431 2.30 15.53 -13.27
C SER A 431 2.16 16.79 -14.11
N THR A 432 2.38 16.62 -15.41
CA THR A 432 2.00 17.62 -16.42
C THR A 432 0.50 17.63 -16.74
N SER A 433 -0.24 16.62 -16.28
CA SER A 433 -1.59 16.33 -16.76
C SER A 433 -2.70 16.44 -15.69
N TRP A 434 -2.32 16.67 -14.44
CA TRP A 434 -3.23 16.76 -13.29
C TRP A 434 -3.77 18.17 -13.06
N GLY A 435 -4.82 18.29 -12.23
CA GLY A 435 -5.44 19.57 -11.86
C GLY A 435 -4.52 20.50 -11.06
N THR A 436 -3.47 19.95 -10.46
CA THR A 436 -2.35 20.66 -9.83
C THR A 436 -1.07 20.39 -10.60
N THR A 437 -0.42 21.44 -11.06
CA THR A 437 0.86 21.35 -11.76
C THR A 437 1.81 22.42 -11.23
N PRO A 438 3.12 22.15 -11.17
CA PRO A 438 4.09 23.19 -10.91
C PRO A 438 4.10 24.21 -12.07
N PRO A 439 4.59 25.43 -11.85
CA PRO A 439 4.95 26.34 -12.93
C PRO A 439 5.85 25.62 -13.96
N ASN A 440 5.63 25.91 -15.24
CA ASN A 440 6.41 25.35 -16.36
C ASN A 440 6.45 23.80 -16.39
N PRO A 441 5.29 23.10 -16.41
CA PRO A 441 5.26 21.64 -16.36
C PRO A 441 6.04 21.02 -17.54
N GLY A 442 6.87 20.01 -17.24
CA GLY A 442 7.81 19.43 -18.22
C GLY A 442 9.12 20.23 -18.35
N SER A 443 9.41 21.10 -17.39
CA SER A 443 10.67 21.82 -17.24
C SER A 443 10.94 22.05 -15.75
N PRO A 444 12.16 22.45 -15.36
CA PRO A 444 12.41 22.91 -14.00
C PRO A 444 11.43 24.02 -13.61
N CYS A 445 10.96 24.02 -12.35
CA CYS A 445 10.05 25.05 -11.84
C CYS A 445 10.61 26.46 -12.08
N ARG A 446 11.94 26.62 -11.89
CA ARG A 446 12.72 27.87 -11.88
C ARG A 446 11.91 29.11 -12.27
N GLY A 447 11.48 29.86 -11.27
CA GLY A 447 11.01 31.22 -11.47
C GLY A 447 12.13 32.06 -12.07
N ASP A 448 11.92 32.62 -13.25
CA ASP A 448 12.92 33.41 -13.98
C ASP A 448 12.98 34.88 -13.51
N GLY A 449 12.33 35.20 -12.39
CA GLY A 449 12.22 36.57 -11.89
C GLY A 449 11.11 37.38 -12.55
N SER A 450 10.53 36.92 -13.66
CA SER A 450 9.54 37.70 -14.45
C SER A 450 8.11 37.61 -13.90
N ASN A 451 7.79 36.54 -13.18
CA ASN A 451 6.48 36.34 -12.57
C ASN A 451 6.61 36.08 -11.07
N ALA A 452 6.18 37.05 -10.26
CA ALA A 452 6.27 37.00 -8.81
C ALA A 452 5.52 35.81 -8.18
N GLN A 453 4.41 35.37 -8.77
CA GLN A 453 3.68 34.19 -8.30
C GLN A 453 4.47 32.91 -8.58
N HIS A 454 5.00 32.75 -9.80
CA HIS A 454 5.81 31.58 -10.16
C HIS A 454 7.05 31.49 -9.27
N ASN A 455 7.75 32.60 -9.06
CA ASN A 455 8.89 32.67 -8.16
C ASN A 455 8.49 32.21 -6.76
N ALA A 456 7.40 32.76 -6.20
CA ALA A 456 6.93 32.39 -4.87
C ALA A 456 6.56 30.91 -4.74
N ILE A 457 6.00 30.29 -5.79
CA ILE A 457 5.68 28.86 -5.81
C ILE A 457 6.97 28.03 -5.85
N CYS A 458 7.89 28.35 -6.75
CA CYS A 458 9.14 27.60 -6.92
C CYS A 458 10.09 27.76 -5.74
N ASP A 459 10.14 28.95 -5.11
CA ASP A 459 10.85 29.19 -3.86
C ASP A 459 10.26 28.40 -2.68
N GLY A 460 9.05 27.83 -2.85
CA GLY A 460 8.42 26.94 -1.88
C GLY A 460 9.03 25.53 -1.84
N PHE A 461 9.80 25.12 -2.85
CA PHE A 461 10.54 23.85 -2.79
C PHE A 461 11.81 23.99 -1.92
N PRO A 462 12.19 22.98 -1.11
CA PRO A 462 11.50 21.69 -0.96
C PRO A 462 10.19 21.79 -0.16
N MET A 463 9.20 21.01 -0.57
CA MET A 463 7.95 20.83 0.17
C MET A 463 7.95 19.47 0.87
N PHE A 464 7.10 19.31 1.89
CA PHE A 464 7.03 18.11 2.69
C PHE A 464 5.58 17.68 2.91
N MET A 465 5.29 16.42 2.61
CA MET A 465 4.17 15.74 3.26
C MET A 465 4.69 15.19 4.58
N LYS A 466 3.93 15.39 5.66
CA LYS A 466 4.30 14.94 6.99
C LYS A 466 3.20 14.07 7.56
N ILE A 467 3.57 12.97 8.20
CA ILE A 467 2.66 12.03 8.84
C ILE A 467 3.05 11.95 10.31
N ASP A 468 2.11 12.31 11.18
CA ASP A 468 2.23 12.24 12.64
C ASP A 468 2.18 10.77 13.06
N TYR A 469 1.12 10.07 12.64
CA TYR A 469 0.97 8.64 12.89
C TYR A 469 0.08 7.96 11.86
N ILE A 470 0.18 6.63 11.82
CA ILE A 470 -0.81 5.72 11.24
C ILE A 470 -1.24 4.71 12.29
N ARG A 471 -2.55 4.41 12.32
CA ARG A 471 -3.12 3.36 13.18
C ARG A 471 -4.16 2.54 12.42
N ILE A 472 -4.11 1.22 12.57
CA ILE A 472 -5.02 0.29 11.93
C ILE A 472 -5.73 -0.55 12.99
N TYR A 473 -7.05 -0.65 12.88
CA TYR A 473 -7.93 -1.32 13.81
C TYR A 473 -8.76 -2.38 13.11
N GLN A 474 -9.00 -3.52 13.76
CA GLN A 474 -9.86 -4.57 13.24
C GLN A 474 -10.79 -5.14 14.31
N ASP A 475 -11.92 -5.70 13.86
CA ASP A 475 -12.71 -6.59 14.70
C ASP A 475 -11.97 -7.92 14.86
N LEU A 476 -11.56 -8.24 16.09
CA LEU A 476 -10.89 -9.49 16.44
C LEU A 476 -11.85 -10.57 16.98
N SER A 477 -13.16 -10.33 16.94
CA SER A 477 -14.18 -11.32 17.28
C SER A 477 -14.02 -12.61 16.46
N SER A 478 -14.45 -13.75 16.97
CA SER A 478 -14.31 -15.04 16.28
C SER A 478 -15.11 -15.14 14.98
N ASN A 479 -16.10 -14.26 14.79
CA ASN A 479 -16.96 -14.21 13.61
C ASN A 479 -16.55 -13.11 12.61
N SER A 480 -15.49 -12.36 12.90
CA SER A 480 -14.92 -11.38 11.98
C SER A 480 -14.28 -12.07 10.77
N THR A 481 -14.50 -11.49 9.59
CA THR A 481 -13.84 -11.89 8.34
C THR A 481 -12.52 -11.14 8.12
N MET A 482 -12.17 -10.21 9.00
CA MET A 482 -10.93 -9.42 8.89
C MET A 482 -9.70 -10.27 9.22
N ALA A 483 -8.58 -9.97 8.55
CA ALA A 483 -7.32 -10.66 8.76
C ALA A 483 -6.13 -9.68 8.79
N ILE A 484 -5.11 -10.06 9.56
CA ILE A 484 -3.83 -9.34 9.66
C ILE A 484 -2.80 -10.16 8.91
N GLY A 485 -2.02 -9.49 8.06
CA GLY A 485 -0.98 -10.10 7.25
C GLY A 485 -1.31 -10.14 5.76
N CYS A 486 -0.30 -10.50 4.98
CA CYS A 486 -0.34 -10.48 3.52
C CYS A 486 -0.80 -11.79 2.89
N ASP A 487 -0.85 -12.89 3.64
CA ASP A 487 -1.17 -14.24 3.14
C ASP A 487 -2.31 -14.91 3.93
N PRO A 488 -3.52 -14.31 3.96
CA PRO A 488 -4.69 -14.93 4.56
C PRO A 488 -5.14 -16.15 3.75
N SER A 489 -5.65 -17.19 4.42
CA SER A 489 -6.10 -18.42 3.75
C SER A 489 -7.24 -18.20 2.74
N THR A 490 -8.06 -17.17 2.96
CA THR A 490 -9.14 -16.79 2.04
C THR A 490 -8.61 -16.18 0.75
N HIS A 491 -7.45 -15.51 0.80
CA HIS A 491 -6.86 -14.75 -0.29
C HIS A 491 -5.32 -14.87 -0.26
N PRO A 492 -4.75 -16.07 -0.47
CA PRO A 492 -3.31 -16.28 -0.40
C PRO A 492 -2.60 -15.46 -1.48
N THR A 493 -1.39 -14.98 -1.16
CA THR A 493 -0.52 -14.23 -2.09
C THR A 493 0.93 -14.65 -2.02
N LYS A 494 1.38 -15.29 -0.92
CA LYS A 494 2.80 -15.50 -0.64
C LYS A 494 3.49 -16.32 -1.72
N GLN A 495 2.99 -17.52 -1.99
CA GLN A 495 3.63 -18.42 -2.95
C GLN A 495 3.56 -17.86 -4.38
N TRP A 496 2.48 -17.15 -4.74
CA TRP A 496 2.39 -16.43 -6.01
C TRP A 496 3.51 -15.41 -6.18
N ILE A 497 3.72 -14.56 -5.17
CA ILE A 497 4.77 -13.53 -5.22
C ILE A 497 6.16 -14.17 -5.25
N GLU A 498 6.40 -15.21 -4.47
CA GLU A 498 7.67 -15.96 -4.47
C GLU A 498 7.99 -16.57 -5.84
N ASP A 499 6.99 -17.17 -6.49
CA ASP A 499 7.12 -17.80 -7.81
C ASP A 499 7.32 -16.76 -8.94
N HIS A 500 6.97 -15.49 -8.69
CA HIS A 500 7.00 -14.40 -9.68
C HIS A 500 7.87 -13.21 -9.23
N ILE A 501 8.79 -13.38 -8.29
CA ILE A 501 9.49 -12.27 -7.61
C ILE A 501 10.21 -11.30 -8.56
N ASP A 502 10.67 -11.78 -9.71
CA ASP A 502 11.32 -10.97 -10.75
C ASP A 502 10.39 -9.87 -11.32
N GLU A 503 9.07 -10.00 -11.17
CA GLU A 503 8.09 -8.99 -11.58
C GLU A 503 7.88 -7.90 -10.53
N TYR A 504 8.34 -8.13 -9.30
CA TYR A 504 8.11 -7.28 -8.14
C TYR A 504 9.37 -6.54 -7.69
N GLU A 505 10.56 -6.83 -8.25
CA GLU A 505 11.82 -6.25 -7.81
C GLU A 505 12.64 -5.65 -8.95
N THR A 506 13.50 -4.69 -8.59
CA THR A 506 14.65 -4.28 -9.41
C THR A 506 15.93 -4.41 -8.58
N THR A 507 17.09 -4.17 -9.20
CA THR A 507 18.38 -4.17 -8.51
C THR A 507 18.38 -3.29 -7.26
N GLU A 508 17.77 -2.12 -7.37
CA GLU A 508 17.66 -1.09 -6.34
C GLU A 508 16.50 -1.37 -5.38
N ASN A 509 15.40 -1.95 -5.87
CA ASN A 509 14.12 -2.06 -5.16
C ASN A 509 13.78 -3.50 -4.75
N LYS A 510 14.73 -4.20 -4.14
CA LYS A 510 14.53 -5.58 -3.67
C LYS A 510 13.54 -5.68 -2.52
N TRP A 511 12.84 -6.79 -2.42
CA TRP A 511 12.15 -7.21 -1.21
C TRP A 511 13.12 -8.02 -0.36
N ILE A 512 13.33 -7.50 0.85
CA ILE A 512 14.23 -8.09 1.82
C ILE A 512 13.39 -8.22 3.09
N GLU A 513 13.18 -9.47 3.50
CA GLU A 513 12.54 -9.77 4.77
C GLU A 513 13.39 -9.22 5.92
N VAL A 514 12.75 -8.53 6.85
CA VAL A 514 13.38 -7.97 8.04
C VAL A 514 12.72 -8.61 9.25
N HIS A 515 13.51 -9.36 10.02
CA HIS A 515 13.05 -9.94 11.28
C HIS A 515 13.41 -9.02 12.44
N GLY A 516 12.41 -8.68 13.27
CA GLY A 516 12.59 -7.72 14.37
C GLY A 516 12.67 -6.29 13.85
N GLY A 517 13.32 -5.39 14.59
CA GLY A 517 13.44 -3.98 14.21
C GLY A 517 12.28 -3.09 14.66
N ALA A 518 11.25 -3.66 15.28
CA ALA A 518 10.24 -2.91 16.01
C ALA A 518 10.86 -2.21 17.24
N ASN A 519 10.38 -1.01 17.54
CA ASN A 519 10.83 -0.26 18.71
C ASN A 519 10.40 -0.96 20.00
N CYS A 520 11.24 -0.90 21.03
CA CYS A 520 10.97 -1.49 22.34
C CYS A 520 11.41 -0.52 23.44
N LYS A 521 10.61 -0.38 24.51
CA LYS A 521 10.99 0.41 25.70
C LYS A 521 11.62 -0.48 26.77
N THR A 522 11.16 -1.71 26.86
CA THR A 522 11.57 -2.70 27.86
C THR A 522 11.76 -4.07 27.24
N ASP A 523 12.49 -4.95 27.93
CA ASP A 523 12.66 -6.34 27.48
C ASP A 523 11.35 -7.13 27.37
N ASN A 524 10.28 -6.64 28.01
CA ASN A 524 8.96 -7.26 27.95
C ASN A 524 8.21 -6.95 26.65
N ASP A 525 8.64 -5.92 25.91
CA ASP A 525 8.06 -5.56 24.61
C ASP A 525 8.51 -6.51 23.50
N PHE A 526 9.59 -7.27 23.73
CA PHE A 526 10.01 -8.28 22.78
C PHE A 526 9.06 -9.46 22.72
N ILE A 527 8.75 -9.83 21.49
CA ILE A 527 8.19 -11.11 21.13
C ILE A 527 9.33 -12.12 21.10
N THR A 528 9.37 -13.01 22.08
CA THR A 528 10.25 -14.17 22.04
C THR A 528 9.49 -15.34 21.46
N SER A 529 9.82 -15.75 20.23
CA SER A 529 9.38 -17.05 19.73
C SER A 529 10.02 -18.12 20.61
N LEU A 530 9.25 -18.65 21.57
CA LEU A 530 9.60 -19.82 22.36
C LEU A 530 9.96 -21.03 21.46
N VAL A 531 9.46 -21.03 20.22
CA VAL A 531 9.73 -22.07 19.22
C VAL A 531 11.17 -22.00 18.71
N GLY A 532 11.72 -20.81 18.47
CA GLY A 532 13.11 -20.64 17.99
C GLY A 532 14.15 -21.13 19.00
N ALA A 533 13.96 -20.81 20.28
CA ALA A 533 14.86 -21.26 21.34
C ALA A 533 14.82 -22.79 21.54
N PHE A 534 13.63 -23.41 21.46
CA PHE A 534 13.49 -24.86 21.59
C PHE A 534 14.11 -25.62 20.40
N VAL A 535 13.95 -25.11 19.18
CA VAL A 535 14.52 -25.72 17.96
C VAL A 535 16.05 -25.64 17.96
N ILE A 536 16.64 -24.51 18.38
CA ILE A 536 18.09 -24.37 18.51
C ILE A 536 18.62 -25.33 19.60
N VAL A 537 17.98 -25.41 20.76
CA VAL A 537 18.38 -26.32 21.83
C VAL A 537 18.23 -27.78 21.39
N LEU A 538 17.16 -28.16 20.69
CA LEU A 538 16.95 -29.50 20.14
C LEU A 538 17.98 -29.84 19.06
N LEU A 539 18.29 -28.93 18.14
CA LEU A 539 19.32 -29.14 17.12
C LEU A 539 20.70 -29.30 17.75
N VAL A 540 21.05 -28.46 18.73
CA VAL A 540 22.31 -28.60 19.48
C VAL A 540 22.34 -29.93 20.24
N PHE A 541 21.24 -30.36 20.85
CA PHE A 541 21.17 -31.63 21.58
C PHE A 541 21.20 -32.85 20.65
N VAL A 542 20.57 -32.77 19.49
CA VAL A 542 20.59 -33.82 18.45
C VAL A 542 21.96 -33.92 17.80
N VAL A 543 22.58 -32.80 17.44
CA VAL A 543 23.96 -32.76 16.92
C VAL A 543 24.93 -33.28 17.98
N TYR A 544 24.80 -32.86 19.24
CA TYR A 544 25.58 -33.40 20.36
C TYR A 544 25.39 -34.92 20.52
N LYS A 545 24.17 -35.43 20.48
CA LYS A 545 23.87 -36.87 20.53
C LYS A 545 24.44 -37.64 19.35
N ILE A 546 24.39 -37.08 18.14
CA ILE A 546 24.96 -37.68 16.93
C ILE A 546 26.48 -37.71 17.03
N MET A 547 27.11 -36.64 17.54
CA MET A 547 28.55 -36.57 17.77
C MET A 547 28.99 -37.53 18.89
N ASP A 548 28.24 -37.64 19.99
CA ASP A 548 28.46 -38.62 21.06
C ASP A 548 28.30 -40.07 20.56
N GLN A 549 27.30 -40.35 19.73
CA GLN A 549 27.12 -41.67 19.10
C GLN A 549 28.24 -42.00 18.11
N ARG A 550 28.70 -41.03 17.32
CA ARG A 550 29.84 -41.20 16.40
C ARG A 550 31.15 -41.38 17.16
N SER A 551 31.36 -40.63 18.25
CA SER A 551 32.47 -40.78 19.18
C SER A 551 32.49 -42.18 19.82
N LYS A 552 31.36 -42.65 20.35
CA LYS A 552 31.23 -44.00 20.93
C LYS A 552 31.44 -45.11 19.91
N LYS A 553 30.92 -44.96 18.67
CA LYS A 553 31.20 -45.92 17.58
C LYS A 553 32.67 -45.91 17.15
N ALA A 554 33.32 -44.74 17.13
CA ALA A 554 34.75 -44.63 16.85
C ALA A 554 35.61 -45.25 17.96
N MET A 555 35.25 -45.08 19.24
CA MET A 555 35.94 -45.70 20.37
C MET A 555 35.79 -47.23 20.41
N VAL A 556 34.61 -47.75 20.05
CA VAL A 556 34.36 -49.20 19.95
C VAL A 556 35.06 -49.81 18.74
N GLY A 557 35.15 -49.09 17.62
CA GLY A 557 35.93 -49.50 16.44
C GLY A 557 37.45 -49.48 16.65
N ALA A 558 37.94 -48.68 17.60
CA ALA A 558 39.35 -48.55 17.94
C ALA A 558 39.81 -49.42 19.13
N GLY A 559 38.92 -50.21 19.75
CA GLY A 559 39.28 -51.17 20.80
C GLY A 559 39.73 -50.56 22.14
N ILE A 560 39.33 -49.33 22.44
CA ILE A 560 39.74 -48.63 23.69
C ILE A 560 38.69 -48.87 24.77
N THR A 561 39.06 -49.58 25.83
CA THR A 561 38.22 -49.78 27.03
C THR A 561 38.60 -48.79 28.14
N GLN A 562 37.62 -47.95 28.52
CA GLN A 562 37.55 -47.00 29.64
C GLN A 562 38.44 -45.73 29.62
N PRO A 563 37.89 -44.55 29.95
CA PRO A 563 38.69 -43.40 30.33
C PRO A 563 39.00 -43.43 31.83
N ALA A 564 40.28 -43.21 32.16
CA ALA A 564 40.71 -42.82 33.49
C ALA A 564 40.11 -41.45 33.84
N ILE A 565 39.52 -41.36 35.03
CA ILE A 565 39.10 -40.11 35.65
C ILE A 565 40.37 -39.35 36.04
N LEU A 566 40.55 -38.14 35.51
CA LEU A 566 41.42 -37.13 36.10
C LEU A 566 40.61 -35.84 36.26
N SER A 567 40.22 -35.63 37.50
CA SER A 567 39.54 -34.47 38.04
C SER A 567 40.45 -33.23 38.09
N LYS A 568 39.79 -32.07 38.03
CA LYS A 568 40.25 -30.70 38.39
C LYS A 568 41.17 -30.00 37.39
N ILE A 569 40.70 -28.85 36.92
CA ILE A 569 41.25 -27.53 37.27
C ILE A 569 40.14 -26.48 37.03
N GLU A 570 39.91 -25.67 38.05
CA GLU A 570 39.05 -24.48 38.07
C GLU A 570 39.68 -23.29 37.33
N MET A 571 38.81 -22.36 36.94
CA MET A 571 39.05 -20.94 36.63
C MET A 571 40.18 -20.30 37.46
N ASP A 572 41.14 -19.65 36.80
CA ASP A 572 41.23 -18.19 36.74
C ASP A 572 42.48 -17.70 35.96
N ASP A 573 42.42 -16.41 35.61
CA ASP A 573 43.47 -15.48 35.22
C ASP A 573 43.78 -15.18 33.74
N ILE A 574 43.36 -13.96 33.37
CA ILE A 574 43.86 -13.12 32.28
C ILE A 574 45.34 -12.76 32.54
N PRO A 575 46.20 -12.73 31.51
CA PRO A 575 46.89 -11.47 31.22
C PRO A 575 46.93 -11.09 29.72
N ARG A 576 46.76 -9.79 29.48
CA ARG A 576 47.17 -9.06 28.27
C ARG A 576 48.65 -9.32 27.94
N SER A 577 49.02 -9.44 26.66
CA SER A 577 49.80 -8.40 25.94
C SER A 577 50.28 -8.82 24.54
N ASN A 578 50.17 -7.84 23.63
CA ASN A 578 51.15 -7.37 22.63
C ASN A 578 51.58 -8.20 21.40
N LYS A 579 51.28 -7.53 20.26
CA LYS A 579 52.15 -7.15 19.13
C LYS A 579 52.29 -8.09 17.91
N SER A 580 51.82 -7.50 16.80
CA SER A 580 52.43 -7.37 15.46
C SER A 580 52.61 -8.61 14.57
N GLN A 581 51.92 -8.60 13.43
CA GLN A 581 52.45 -8.66 12.05
C GLN A 581 51.25 -8.69 11.09
N SER A 582 50.99 -7.62 10.33
CA SER A 582 51.42 -7.42 8.93
C SER A 582 51.01 -8.55 7.98
N GLY A 583 50.05 -8.27 7.09
CA GLY A 583 49.66 -9.15 6.00
C GLY A 583 48.54 -8.54 5.18
N SER A 584 48.92 -7.78 4.17
CA SER A 584 48.07 -7.25 3.10
C SER A 584 47.39 -8.36 2.31
N GLU A 585 46.12 -8.17 1.93
CA GLU A 585 45.61 -8.69 0.66
C GLU A 585 44.41 -7.86 0.20
N ASP A 586 44.62 -7.15 -0.91
CA ASP A 586 43.62 -6.46 -1.71
C ASP A 586 42.67 -7.47 -2.38
N LYS A 587 41.35 -7.22 -2.31
CA LYS A 587 40.42 -7.56 -3.39
C LYS A 587 39.32 -6.51 -3.54
N VAL A 588 39.47 -5.73 -4.60
CA VAL A 588 38.48 -5.43 -5.65
C VAL A 588 37.05 -5.12 -5.19
N VAL A 589 36.70 -3.84 -5.31
CA VAL A 589 35.36 -3.38 -5.70
C VAL A 589 35.43 -2.99 -7.17
#